data_AF-A0A532DER0-F1
#
_entry.id   AF-A0A532DER0-F1
#
_cell.length_a   1.000
_cell.length_b   1.000
_cell.length_c   1.000
_cell.angle_alpha   90.00
_cell.angle_beta   90.00
_cell.angle_gamma   90.00
#
_symmetry.space_group_name_H-M   'P 1'
#
loop_
_entity.id
_entity.type
_entity.pdbx_description
1 polymer ?
#
loop_
_entity_poly.entity_id
_entity_poly.type
_entity_poly.pdbx_seq_one_letter_code
_entity_poly.pdbx_strand_id
1 'polypeptide(L)' 'MEELHKNSENRTMRFKHDTLTVQCIYPKASKPIIDEIDRVLAKHYGFTDEELDFIINYDIKYRMGQSAGEDEE' A
#
# COMPACT_ATOMS: atom_id res chain seq x y z
N MET A 1 7.21 11.07 -13.02
CA MET A 1 7.97 11.67 -11.90
C MET A 1 7.20 12.79 -11.21
N GLU A 2 6.41 13.63 -11.92
CA GLU A 2 5.61 14.69 -11.28
C GLU A 2 4.60 14.19 -10.22
N GLU A 3 3.93 13.07 -10.46
CA GLU A 3 2.97 12.51 -9.50
C GLU A 3 3.64 11.97 -8.22
N LEU A 4 4.87 11.46 -8.35
CA LEU A 4 5.67 11.02 -7.20
C LEU A 4 6.02 12.20 -6.28
N HIS A 5 6.30 13.38 -6.85
CA HIS A 5 6.53 14.60 -6.09
C HIS A 5 5.24 15.14 -5.44
N LYS A 6 4.08 14.97 -6.08
CA LYS A 6 2.77 15.36 -5.51
C LYS A 6 2.37 14.53 -4.29
N ASN A 7 2.60 13.22 -4.32
CA ASN A 7 2.26 12.30 -3.22
C ASN A 7 3.38 12.09 -2.19
N SER A 8 4.49 12.82 -2.33
CA SER A 8 5.59 12.80 -1.38
C SER A 8 5.54 13.99 -0.43
N GLU A 9 5.79 13.75 0.86
CA GLU A 9 5.95 14.79 1.86
C GLU A 9 7.44 14.99 2.16
N ASN A 10 7.90 16.24 2.20
CA ASN A 10 9.25 16.53 2.64
C ASN A 10 9.27 16.66 4.16
N ARG A 11 9.93 15.72 4.83
CA ARG A 11 10.07 15.73 6.28
C ARG A 11 11.46 16.24 6.65
N THR A 12 11.49 17.35 7.37
CA THR A 12 12.73 17.91 7.90
C THR A 12 12.94 17.46 9.34
N MET A 13 14.06 16.79 9.60
CA MET A 13 14.53 16.38 10.91
C MET A 13 15.68 17.29 11.33
N ARG A 14 15.50 17.99 12.45
CA ARG A 14 16.56 18.84 13.04
C ARG A 14 17.28 18.08 14.14
N PHE A 15 18.57 17.89 13.96
CA PHE A 15 19.50 17.35 14.95
C PHE A 15 20.34 18.49 15.55
N LYS A 16 21.06 18.22 16.65
CA LYS A 16 21.85 19.25 17.35
C LYS A 16 22.92 19.92 16.48
N HIS A 17 23.44 19.21 15.49
CA HIS A 17 24.56 19.61 14.65
C HIS A 17 24.22 19.64 13.16
N ASP A 18 23.03 19.17 12.75
CA ASP A 18 22.69 19.09 11.34
C ASP A 18 21.17 19.07 11.10
N THR A 19 20.74 19.40 9.88
CA THR A 19 19.34 19.35 9.46
C THR A 19 19.20 18.47 8.24
N LEU A 20 18.51 17.34 8.39
CA LEU A 20 18.24 16.40 7.31
C LEU A 20 16.84 16.66 6.74
N THR A 21 16.72 16.82 5.43
CA THR A 21 15.41 16.83 4.74
C THR A 21 15.30 15.59 3.88
N VAL A 22 14.28 14.77 4.15
CA VAL A 22 14.00 13.54 3.42
C VAL A 22 12.64 13.66 2.73
N GLN A 23 12.58 13.25 1.46
CA GLN A 23 11.33 13.10 0.74
C GLN A 23 10.74 11.72 1.08
N CYS A 24 9.61 11.70 1.78
CA CYS A 24 8.90 10.48 2.16
C CYS A 24 7.69 10.27 1.25
N ILE A 25 7.63 9.11 0.59
CA ILE A 25 6.44 8.68 -0.14
C ILE A 25 5.60 7.83 0.80
N TYR A 26 4.29 8.09 0.86
CA TYR A 26 3.36 7.36 1.72
C TYR A 26 2.50 6.43 0.88
N PRO A 27 2.76 5.11 0.88
CA PRO A 27 2.00 4.15 0.07
C PRO A 27 0.49 4.16 0.36
N LYS A 28 0.09 4.54 1.58
CA LYS A 28 -1.33 4.71 1.96
C LYS A 28 -2.07 5.72 1.09
N ALA A 29 -1.39 6.72 0.53
CA ALA A 29 -2.02 7.72 -0.33
C ALA A 29 -2.50 7.09 -1.65
N SER A 30 -1.90 5.98 -2.07
CA SER A 30 -2.28 5.25 -3.28
C SER A 30 -3.37 4.20 -3.04
N LYS A 31 -3.73 3.89 -1.78
CA LYS A 31 -4.72 2.86 -1.45
C LYS A 31 -6.09 3.09 -2.13
N PRO A 32 -6.67 4.30 -2.12
CA PRO A 32 -7.96 4.54 -2.79
C PRO A 32 -7.93 4.27 -4.31
N ILE A 33 -6.80 4.59 -4.95
CA ILE A 33 -6.62 4.37 -6.39
C ILE A 33 -6.50 2.87 -6.70
N ILE A 34 -5.75 2.15 -5.86
CA ILE A 34 -5.62 0.68 -5.98
C ILE A 34 -6.98 0.02 -5.78
N ASP A 35 -7.77 0.44 -4.79
CA ASP A 35 -9.12 -0.09 -4.54
C ASP A 35 -10.07 0.15 -5.72
N GLU A 36 -9.92 1.28 -6.44
CA GLU A 36 -10.69 1.59 -7.64
C GLU A 36 -10.30 0.69 -8.82
N ILE A 37 -9.00 0.45 -8.99
CA ILE A 37 -8.48 -0.50 -9.99
C ILE A 37 -9.04 -1.90 -9.72
N ASP A 38 -8.97 -2.39 -8.48
CA ASP A 38 -9.46 -3.72 -8.11
C ASP A 38 -10.96 -3.87 -8.38
N ARG A 39 -11.76 -2.83 -8.10
CA ARG A 39 -13.20 -2.80 -8.43
C ARG A 39 -13.48 -2.90 -9.93
N VAL A 40 -12.66 -2.24 -10.74
CA VAL A 40 -12.79 -2.30 -12.21
C VAL A 40 -12.38 -3.69 -12.70
N LEU A 41 -11.27 -4.24 -12.21
CA LEU A 41 -10.80 -5.58 -12.55
C LEU A 41 -11.80 -6.66 -12.16
N ALA A 42 -12.43 -6.56 -10.98
CA ALA A 42 -13.45 -7.51 -10.55
C ALA A 42 -14.62 -7.61 -11.55
N LYS A 43 -15.07 -6.48 -12.09
CA LYS A 43 -16.11 -6.46 -13.14
C LYS A 43 -15.66 -7.11 -14.44
N HIS A 44 -14.39 -6.94 -14.81
CA HIS A 44 -13.85 -7.51 -16.05
C HIS A 44 -13.62 -9.02 -15.96
N TYR A 45 -13.20 -9.52 -14.79
CA TYR A 45 -12.95 -10.95 -14.57
C TYR A 45 -14.18 -11.70 -14.05
N GLY A 46 -15.26 -11.00 -13.72
CA GLY A 46 -16.48 -11.60 -13.18
C GLY A 46 -16.33 -12.05 -11.73
N PHE A 47 -15.44 -11.41 -10.96
CA PHE A 47 -15.30 -11.67 -9.53
C PHE A 47 -16.55 -11.26 -8.78
N THR A 48 -16.87 -12.05 -7.77
CA THR A 48 -17.92 -11.76 -6.79
C THR A 48 -17.46 -10.67 -5.81
N ASP A 49 -18.41 -10.05 -5.12
CA ASP A 49 -18.10 -9.05 -4.10
C ASP A 49 -17.25 -9.63 -2.95
N GLU A 50 -17.38 -10.94 -2.68
CA GLU A 50 -16.58 -11.68 -1.69
C GLU A 50 -15.12 -11.85 -2.14
N GLU A 51 -14.89 -12.15 -3.42
CA GLU A 51 -13.53 -12.26 -4.00
C GLU A 51 -12.86 -10.89 -4.12
N LEU A 52 -13.62 -9.83 -4.43
CA LEU A 52 -13.13 -8.46 -4.41
C LEU A 52 -12.74 -8.04 -2.99
N ASP A 53 -13.59 -8.33 -1.99
CA ASP A 53 -13.26 -8.07 -0.58
C ASP A 53 -12.02 -8.85 -0.15
N PHE A 54 -11.87 -10.09 -0.62
CA PHE A 54 -10.67 -10.89 -0.42
C PHE A 54 -9.44 -10.24 -1.03
N ILE A 55 -9.49 -9.67 -2.23
CA ILE A 55 -8.36 -8.96 -2.88
C ILE A 55 -8.01 -7.66 -2.13
N ILE A 56 -9.02 -6.86 -1.78
CA ILE A 56 -8.83 -5.58 -1.07
C ILE A 56 -8.23 -5.79 0.33
N ASN A 57 -8.63 -6.88 1.01
CA ASN A 57 -8.21 -7.25 2.36
C ASN A 57 -7.12 -8.34 2.41
N TYR A 58 -6.67 -8.86 1.26
CA TYR A 58 -5.65 -9.93 1.14
C TYR A 58 -4.35 -9.57 1.87
N ASP A 59 -4.11 -8.26 1.97
CA ASP A 59 -2.92 -7.64 2.52
C ASP A 59 -2.73 -7.82 4.02
N ILE A 60 -3.80 -7.83 4.81
CA ILE A 60 -3.65 -7.80 6.28
C ILE A 60 -3.12 -9.13 6.81
N LYS A 61 -3.53 -10.26 6.20
CA LYS A 61 -3.06 -11.59 6.61
C LYS A 61 -1.67 -11.93 6.06
N TYR A 62 -1.32 -11.50 4.85
CA TYR A 62 -0.06 -11.89 4.20
C TYR A 62 1.04 -10.82 4.19
N ARG A 63 0.75 -9.50 4.28
CA ARG A 63 1.79 -8.45 4.38
C ARG A 63 2.25 -8.14 5.81
N MET A 64 1.46 -8.47 6.85
CA MET A 64 1.88 -8.35 8.25
C MET A 64 2.68 -9.56 8.75
N GLY A 65 3.27 -10.36 7.85
CA GLY A 65 4.27 -11.36 8.20
C GLY A 65 3.88 -12.32 9.33
N GLN A 66 2.59 -12.64 9.47
CA GLN A 66 2.17 -13.70 10.38
C GLN A 66 2.18 -15.03 9.61
N SER A 67 3.33 -15.69 9.74
CA SER A 67 3.55 -17.13 9.61
C SER A 67 3.22 -17.76 8.24
N ALA A 68 4.07 -17.47 7.25
CA ALA A 68 4.43 -18.45 6.22
C ALA A 68 5.51 -19.40 6.79
N GLY A 69 5.17 -20.08 7.87
CA GLY A 69 6.10 -20.92 8.63
C GLY A 69 5.32 -21.68 9.70
N GLU A 70 4.50 -22.63 9.25
CA GLU A 70 4.00 -23.81 9.96
C GLU A 70 2.91 -24.42 9.05
N ASP A 71 3.36 -25.07 7.98
CA ASP A 71 2.67 -26.18 7.28
C ASP A 71 3.70 -26.84 6.34
N GLU A 72 4.82 -27.26 6.92
CA GLU A 72 5.63 -28.37 6.41
C GLU A 72 5.61 -29.46 7.49
N GLU A 73 4.87 -30.54 7.18
CA GLU A 73 4.64 -31.81 7.92
C GLU A 73 3.55 -31.90 9.00
#